data_AF-A0A9X4MIJ8-F1
#
_entry.id   AF-A0A9X4MIJ8-F1
#
_cell.length_a   1.000
_cell.length_b   1.000
_cell.length_c   1.000
_cell.angle_alpha   90.00
_cell.angle_beta   90.00
_cell.angle_gamma   90.00
#
_symmetry.space_group_name_H-M   'P 1'
#
loop_
_entity.id
_entity.type
_entity.pdbx_description
1 polymer ?
#
loop_
_entity_poly.entity_id
_entity_poly.type
_entity_poly.pdbx_seq_one_letter_code
_entity_poly.pdbx_strand_id
1 'polypeptide(L)'
;MTTIATTSSTLPTQDATALTTVGKSSLDRNDFMTLFITQMQHQDPLEPMDSTDMASQLAQFSNMEATMKMSDNLEKLLGYQVSQNNLQLLTLIGKEVQGGGNTMGVVEGKVSTTQYILADAAESCRIEIYDAAGKMADTVELGYAASGSHDLTWDATTPSGTVVADGLYTYNVVAINALGQKVDVDYRSTGTVTGVNFDGATAQVTVDKSIPMNVADILVVK
;
A
#
# COMPACT_ATOMS: atom_id res chain seq x y z
N MET A 1 -3.48 -49.05 -19.33
CA MET A 1 -3.26 -48.15 -20.49
C MET A 1 -4.53 -47.39 -20.76
N THR A 2 -4.60 -46.13 -20.33
CA THR A 2 -5.60 -45.18 -20.82
C THR A 2 -4.91 -43.82 -20.86
N THR A 3 -4.45 -43.47 -22.05
CA THR A 3 -3.73 -42.23 -22.34
C THR A 3 -4.73 -41.09 -22.42
N ILE A 4 -4.61 -40.10 -21.55
CA ILE A 4 -5.41 -38.86 -21.61
C ILE A 4 -4.46 -37.77 -22.12
N ALA A 5 -4.66 -37.36 -23.36
CA ALA A 5 -3.99 -36.23 -23.97
C ALA A 5 -4.74 -34.95 -23.57
N THR A 6 -4.13 -34.13 -22.73
CA THR A 6 -4.57 -32.75 -22.48
C THR A 6 -3.74 -31.79 -23.31
N THR A 7 -4.39 -31.21 -24.30
CA THR A 7 -3.89 -30.25 -25.26
C THR A 7 -3.46 -28.94 -24.59
N SER A 8 -2.22 -28.54 -24.81
CA SER A 8 -1.64 -27.25 -24.42
C SER A 8 -2.26 -26.11 -25.23
N SER A 9 -2.94 -25.16 -24.58
CA SER A 9 -3.36 -23.91 -25.23
C SER A 9 -2.26 -22.87 -25.09
N THR A 10 -1.34 -22.84 -26.04
CA THR A 10 -0.36 -21.76 -26.20
C THR A 10 -1.03 -20.57 -26.89
N LEU A 11 -1.27 -19.50 -26.13
CA LEU A 11 -1.66 -18.20 -26.65
C LEU A 11 -0.51 -17.64 -27.52
N PRO A 12 -0.78 -17.08 -28.71
CA PRO A 12 0.26 -16.51 -29.55
C PRO A 12 0.84 -15.24 -28.89
N THR A 13 2.14 -15.29 -28.59
CA THR A 13 3.00 -14.14 -28.30
C THR A 13 2.98 -13.17 -29.48
N GLN A 14 2.26 -12.07 -29.33
CA GLN A 14 2.32 -10.94 -30.26
C GLN A 14 3.51 -10.07 -29.85
N ASP A 15 4.44 -9.89 -30.79
CA ASP A 15 5.60 -9.00 -30.75
C ASP A 15 5.29 -7.66 -30.08
N ALA A 16 5.82 -7.45 -28.88
CA ALA A 16 5.98 -6.11 -28.31
C ALA A 16 7.16 -5.43 -29.01
N THR A 17 6.97 -5.08 -30.28
CA THR A 17 7.88 -4.17 -30.99
C THR A 17 7.85 -2.83 -30.27
N ALA A 18 9.04 -2.40 -29.86
CA ALA A 18 9.37 -1.17 -29.19
C ALA A 18 8.36 -0.03 -29.45
N LEU A 19 7.69 0.39 -28.38
CA LEU A 19 7.08 1.72 -28.29
C LEU A 19 8.23 2.73 -28.22
N THR A 20 8.88 2.96 -29.37
CA THR A 20 9.73 4.12 -29.55
C THR A 20 8.84 5.32 -29.25
N THR A 21 9.22 6.00 -28.19
CA THR A 21 8.70 7.29 -27.75
C THR A 21 8.87 8.25 -28.93
N VAL A 22 7.87 8.31 -29.80
CA VAL A 22 7.71 9.41 -30.75
C VAL A 22 7.51 10.62 -29.87
N GLY A 23 8.55 11.46 -29.83
CA GLY A 23 8.63 12.60 -28.94
C GLY A 23 7.38 13.45 -29.01
N LYS A 24 6.95 13.94 -27.83
CA LYS A 24 6.09 15.11 -27.62
C LYS A 24 5.30 15.51 -28.86
N SER A 25 4.05 15.06 -28.94
CA SER A 25 3.03 15.52 -29.88
C SER A 25 2.61 16.98 -29.66
N SER A 26 3.56 17.88 -29.36
CA SER A 26 3.40 19.31 -29.55
C SER A 26 3.57 19.64 -31.03
N LEU A 27 2.78 19.01 -31.90
CA LEU A 27 2.52 19.57 -33.22
C LEU A 27 1.73 20.83 -32.95
N ASP A 28 2.46 21.94 -33.09
CA ASP A 28 2.20 23.17 -32.40
C ASP A 28 0.91 23.77 -32.95
N ARG A 29 -0.01 24.15 -32.06
CA ARG A 29 -1.15 25.01 -32.43
C ARG A 29 -0.64 26.21 -33.25
N ASN A 30 0.59 26.66 -33.00
CA ASN A 30 1.26 27.67 -33.80
C ASN A 30 1.62 27.21 -35.22
N ASP A 31 2.11 25.98 -35.44
CA ASP A 31 2.39 25.46 -36.79
C ASP A 31 1.12 25.34 -37.64
N PHE A 32 0.01 24.93 -37.01
CA PHE A 32 -1.31 24.89 -37.68
C PHE A 32 -1.85 26.30 -37.96
N MET A 33 -1.70 27.24 -37.02
CA MET A 33 -2.10 28.63 -37.21
C MET A 33 -1.21 29.36 -38.24
N THR A 34 0.07 28.99 -38.37
CA THR A 34 0.97 29.48 -39.41
C THR A 34 0.52 28.99 -40.79
N LEU A 35 0.23 27.69 -40.94
CA LEU A 35 -0.33 27.15 -42.18
C LEU A 35 -1.69 27.79 -42.54
N PHE A 36 -2.53 28.07 -41.54
CA PHE A 36 -3.81 28.77 -41.70
C PHE A 36 -3.66 30.20 -42.22
N ILE A 37 -2.73 30.98 -41.66
CA ILE A 37 -2.44 32.35 -42.13
C ILE A 37 -1.87 32.33 -43.54
N THR A 38 -1.00 31.36 -43.85
CA THR A 38 -0.41 31.20 -45.19
C THR A 38 -1.47 30.85 -46.25
N GLN A 39 -2.44 29.97 -45.94
CA GLN A 39 -3.55 29.67 -46.85
C GLN A 39 -4.49 30.88 -47.04
N MET A 40 -4.80 31.64 -45.98
CA MET A 40 -5.60 32.88 -46.10
C MET A 40 -4.95 33.95 -46.97
N GLN A 41 -3.62 34.06 -46.96
CA GLN A 41 -2.89 35.03 -47.79
C GLN A 41 -2.84 34.65 -49.28
N HIS A 42 -3.11 33.39 -49.63
CA HIS A 42 -2.99 32.86 -50.99
C HIS A 42 -4.31 32.30 -51.57
N GLN A 43 -5.46 32.59 -50.95
CA GLN A 43 -6.76 32.18 -51.49
C GLN A 43 -7.18 33.04 -52.69
N ASP A 44 -7.65 32.38 -53.74
CA ASP A 44 -8.30 33.00 -54.90
C ASP A 44 -9.76 33.35 -54.52
N PRO A 45 -10.21 34.61 -54.64
CA PRO A 45 -11.52 35.07 -54.18
C PRO A 45 -12.74 34.42 -54.87
N LEU A 46 -12.55 33.58 -55.88
CA LEU A 46 -13.63 32.96 -56.67
C LEU A 46 -14.06 31.55 -56.21
N GLU A 47 -13.30 30.86 -55.34
CA GLU A 47 -13.67 29.55 -54.78
C GLU A 47 -13.26 29.44 -53.30
N PRO A 48 -14.10 29.90 -52.36
CA PRO A 48 -13.79 29.78 -50.93
C PRO A 48 -13.94 28.31 -50.52
N MET A 49 -12.83 27.58 -50.34
CA MET A 49 -12.90 26.30 -49.63
C MET A 49 -13.14 26.52 -48.12
N ASP A 50 -13.84 25.55 -47.55
CA ASP A 50 -14.59 25.58 -46.31
C ASP A 50 -13.76 25.96 -45.06
N SER A 51 -13.60 27.24 -44.82
CA SER A 51 -13.03 27.79 -43.58
C SER A 51 -13.79 27.33 -42.31
N THR A 52 -15.02 26.82 -42.47
CA THR A 52 -15.87 26.32 -41.39
C THR A 52 -15.40 24.97 -40.84
N ASP A 53 -15.00 24.04 -41.71
CA ASP A 53 -14.54 22.70 -41.31
C ASP A 53 -13.21 22.75 -40.56
N MET A 54 -12.28 23.62 -40.96
CA MET A 54 -11.04 23.86 -40.23
C MET A 54 -11.28 24.57 -38.88
N ALA A 55 -12.20 25.53 -38.82
CA ALA A 55 -12.58 26.16 -37.55
C ALA A 55 -13.21 25.14 -36.57
N SER A 56 -13.99 24.19 -37.10
CA SER A 56 -14.55 23.08 -36.34
C SER A 56 -13.46 22.13 -35.82
N GLN A 57 -12.47 21.78 -36.63
CA GLN A 57 -11.32 20.97 -36.21
C GLN A 57 -10.45 21.69 -35.18
N LEU A 58 -10.20 22.99 -35.33
CA LEU A 58 -9.45 23.79 -34.36
C LEU A 58 -10.19 23.88 -33.01
N ALA A 59 -11.53 23.99 -33.04
CA ALA A 59 -12.36 23.95 -31.84
C ALA A 59 -12.29 22.57 -31.15
N GLN A 60 -12.28 21.47 -31.91
CA GLN A 60 -12.09 20.12 -31.36
C GLN A 60 -10.70 19.95 -30.73
N PHE A 61 -9.63 20.43 -31.38
CA PHE A 61 -8.28 20.43 -30.81
C PHE A 61 -8.19 21.28 -29.53
N SER A 62 -8.79 22.47 -29.53
CA SER A 62 -8.81 23.35 -28.34
C SER A 62 -9.56 22.70 -27.18
N ASN A 63 -10.66 22.00 -27.45
CA ASN A 63 -11.38 21.23 -26.43
C ASN A 63 -10.55 20.06 -25.90
N MET A 64 -9.87 19.31 -26.78
CA MET A 64 -8.99 18.22 -26.38
C MET A 64 -7.81 18.74 -25.54
N GLU A 65 -7.20 19.86 -25.92
CA GLU A 65 -6.13 20.51 -25.16
C GLU A 65 -6.62 21.01 -23.79
N ALA A 66 -7.84 21.55 -23.73
CA ALA A 66 -8.48 21.91 -22.47
C ALA A 66 -8.74 20.69 -21.58
N THR A 67 -9.19 19.56 -22.16
CA THR A 67 -9.35 18.29 -21.44
C THR A 67 -8.02 17.75 -20.94
N MET A 68 -6.96 17.79 -21.76
CA MET A 68 -5.62 17.38 -21.32
C MET A 68 -5.11 18.27 -20.18
N LYS A 69 -5.25 19.59 -20.29
CA LYS A 69 -4.88 20.52 -19.19
C LYS A 69 -5.71 20.27 -17.94
N MET A 70 -6.99 19.92 -18.08
CA MET A 70 -7.84 19.53 -16.96
C MET A 70 -7.30 18.27 -16.28
N SER A 71 -6.96 17.23 -17.05
CA SER A 71 -6.35 16.00 -16.53
C SER A 71 -5.02 16.29 -15.81
N ASP A 72 -4.13 17.08 -16.41
CA ASP A 72 -2.86 17.50 -15.78
C ASP A 72 -3.09 18.25 -14.45
N ASN A 73 -4.10 19.11 -14.41
CA ASN A 73 -4.45 19.85 -13.20
C ASN A 73 -5.06 18.93 -12.13
N LEU A 74 -5.86 17.93 -12.53
CA LEU A 74 -6.38 16.92 -11.62
C LEU A 74 -5.25 16.05 -11.04
N GLU A 75 -4.28 15.64 -11.86
CA GLU A 75 -3.10 14.92 -11.38
C GLU A 75 -2.28 15.75 -10.38
N LYS A 76 -2.06 17.04 -10.67
CA LYS A 76 -1.41 17.96 -9.72
C LYS A 76 -2.21 18.11 -8.42
N LEU A 77 -3.54 18.21 -8.50
CA LEU A 77 -4.40 18.31 -7.32
C LEU A 77 -4.34 17.04 -6.47
N LEU A 78 -4.34 15.86 -7.08
CA LEU A 78 -4.12 14.59 -6.37
C LEU A 78 -2.75 14.57 -5.70
N GLY A 79 -1.69 15.03 -6.37
CA GLY A 79 -0.35 15.16 -5.78
C GLY A 79 -0.31 16.10 -4.58
N TYR A 80 -1.00 17.24 -4.64
CA TYR A 80 -1.15 18.15 -3.49
C TYR A 80 -1.93 17.50 -2.35
N GLN A 81 -3.01 16.78 -2.64
CA GLN A 81 -3.81 16.09 -1.62
C GLN A 81 -2.99 15.02 -0.89
N VAL A 82 -2.20 14.22 -1.62
CA VAL A 82 -1.27 13.26 -1.03
C VAL A 82 -0.24 13.96 -0.16
N SER A 83 0.36 15.06 -0.65
CA SER A 83 1.33 15.84 0.13
C SER A 83 0.75 16.40 1.43
N GLN A 84 -0.50 16.88 1.40
CA GLN A 84 -1.20 17.35 2.61
C GLN A 84 -1.48 16.22 3.60
N ASN A 85 -1.86 15.04 3.11
CA ASN A 85 -2.02 13.87 3.97
C ASN A 85 -0.68 13.46 4.60
N ASN A 86 0.40 13.46 3.80
CA ASN A 86 1.75 13.16 4.27
C ASN A 86 2.21 14.08 5.41
N LEU A 87 1.90 15.39 5.34
CA LEU A 87 2.22 16.33 6.42
C LEU A 87 1.48 16.01 7.73
N GLN A 88 0.25 15.51 7.67
CA GLN A 88 -0.47 15.08 8.87
C GLN A 88 0.19 13.86 9.50
N LEU A 89 0.75 12.95 8.70
CA LEU A 89 1.45 11.76 9.20
C LEU A 89 2.78 12.08 9.86
N LEU A 90 3.47 13.13 9.43
CA LEU A 90 4.66 13.63 10.13
C LEU A 90 4.34 14.05 11.57
N THR A 91 3.10 14.47 11.87
CA THR A 91 2.69 14.81 13.24
C THR A 91 2.53 13.58 14.15
N LEU A 92 2.49 12.38 13.58
CA LEU A 92 2.48 11.13 14.33
C LEU A 92 3.86 10.77 14.84
N ILE A 93 4.94 11.27 14.22
CA ILE A 93 6.32 10.99 14.67
C ILE A 93 6.47 11.46 16.13
N GLY A 94 6.92 10.55 16.98
CA GLY A 94 7.06 10.75 18.42
C GLY A 94 5.79 10.49 19.23
N LYS A 95 4.64 10.22 18.60
CA LYS A 95 3.41 9.80 19.27
C LYS A 95 3.34 8.29 19.40
N GLU A 96 2.64 7.85 20.44
CA GLU A 96 2.29 6.44 20.62
C GLU A 96 1.03 6.13 19.79
N VAL A 97 1.11 5.13 18.94
CA VAL A 97 -0.02 4.65 18.14
C VAL A 97 -0.32 3.21 18.49
N GLN A 98 -1.60 2.87 18.48
CA GLN A 98 -2.08 1.49 18.59
C GLN A 98 -2.74 1.10 17.27
N GLY A 99 -2.21 0.04 16.66
CA GLY A 99 -2.71 -0.52 15.42
C GLY A 99 -3.16 -1.97 15.58
N GLY A 100 -3.93 -2.42 14.60
CA GLY A 100 -4.35 -3.81 14.48
C GLY A 100 -3.20 -4.65 13.93
N GLY A 101 -3.09 -5.87 14.42
CA GLY A 101 -2.16 -6.84 13.85
C GLY A 101 -1.28 -7.53 14.88
N ASN A 102 -0.70 -8.63 14.43
CA ASN A 102 0.02 -9.59 15.25
C ASN A 102 1.54 -9.51 15.04
N THR A 103 2.04 -8.33 14.70
CA THR A 103 3.47 -8.07 14.48
C THR A 103 4.07 -7.32 15.68
N MET A 104 5.31 -7.68 16.00
CA MET A 104 6.10 -7.06 17.06
C MET A 104 7.52 -6.82 16.58
N GLY A 105 8.16 -5.81 17.17
CA GLY A 105 9.57 -5.51 16.98
C GLY A 105 10.37 -6.04 18.16
N VAL A 106 11.56 -6.56 17.88
CA VAL A 106 12.61 -6.76 18.87
C VAL A 106 13.73 -5.78 18.57
N VAL A 107 14.08 -4.95 19.55
CA VAL A 107 15.17 -3.97 19.46
C VAL A 107 15.99 -4.00 20.73
N GLU A 108 17.30 -4.21 20.60
CA GLU A 108 18.22 -4.36 21.74
C GLU A 108 17.75 -5.44 22.74
N GLY A 109 17.17 -6.54 22.24
CA GLY A 109 16.63 -7.62 23.07
C GLY A 109 15.35 -7.28 23.85
N LYS A 110 14.66 -6.19 23.51
CA LYS A 110 13.37 -5.81 24.09
C LYS A 110 12.25 -5.94 23.08
N VAL A 111 11.14 -6.53 23.51
CA VAL A 111 9.93 -6.68 22.70
C VAL A 111 9.08 -5.41 22.81
N SER A 112 8.54 -4.94 21.69
CA SER A 112 7.53 -3.87 21.66
C SER A 112 6.25 -4.26 22.41
N THR A 113 5.56 -3.27 22.96
CA THR A 113 4.32 -3.47 23.70
C THR A 113 3.21 -3.99 22.79
N THR A 114 2.78 -5.23 22.99
CA THR A 114 1.69 -5.84 22.22
C THR A 114 0.67 -6.49 23.13
N GLN A 115 -0.56 -6.53 22.65
CA GLN A 115 -1.74 -7.01 23.36
C GLN A 115 -2.54 -7.96 22.46
N TYR A 116 -3.28 -8.85 23.10
CA TYR A 116 -4.27 -9.67 22.42
C TYR A 116 -5.54 -9.70 23.27
N ILE A 117 -6.69 -9.75 22.59
CA ILE A 117 -7.99 -9.75 23.23
C ILE A 117 -8.68 -11.07 22.88
N LEU A 118 -8.99 -11.86 23.90
CA LEU A 118 -9.73 -13.10 23.76
C LEU A 118 -11.24 -12.84 23.86
N ALA A 119 -12.00 -13.32 22.88
CA ALA A 119 -13.46 -13.18 22.88
C ALA A 119 -14.15 -13.99 23.99
N ASP A 120 -13.54 -15.10 24.42
CA ASP A 120 -14.05 -16.01 25.48
C ASP A 120 -12.88 -16.56 26.33
N ALA A 121 -13.18 -17.17 27.46
CA ALA A 121 -12.16 -17.82 28.30
C ALA A 121 -11.60 -19.08 27.60
N ALA A 122 -10.29 -19.26 27.70
CA ALA A 122 -9.55 -20.39 27.16
C ALA A 122 -9.00 -21.28 28.29
N GLU A 123 -9.23 -22.58 28.21
CA GLU A 123 -8.63 -23.58 29.10
C GLU A 123 -7.17 -23.88 28.73
N SER A 124 -6.85 -23.75 27.43
CA SER A 124 -5.49 -23.88 26.92
C SER A 124 -5.21 -22.73 25.96
N CYS A 125 -4.21 -21.93 26.31
CA CYS A 125 -3.71 -20.81 25.55
C CYS A 125 -2.20 -20.94 25.43
N ARG A 126 -1.70 -20.80 24.21
CA ARG A 126 -0.26 -20.66 23.94
C ARG A 126 -0.04 -19.59 22.90
N ILE A 127 1.12 -18.97 22.95
CA ILE A 127 1.56 -18.00 21.96
C ILE A 127 2.70 -18.62 21.17
N GLU A 128 2.52 -18.73 19.86
CA GLU A 128 3.54 -19.19 18.93
C GLU A 128 4.20 -17.97 18.30
N ILE A 129 5.53 -17.90 18.31
CA ILE A 129 6.29 -16.74 17.84
C ILE A 129 7.13 -17.16 16.66
N TYR A 130 7.05 -16.38 15.59
CA TYR A 130 7.67 -16.64 14.30
C TYR A 130 8.59 -15.48 13.92
N ASP A 131 9.74 -15.79 13.35
CA ASP A 131 10.63 -14.80 12.76
C ASP A 131 10.12 -14.30 11.39
N ALA A 132 10.82 -13.33 10.80
CA ALA A 132 10.49 -12.79 9.48
C ALA A 132 10.54 -13.83 8.33
N ALA A 133 11.21 -14.98 8.52
CA ALA A 133 11.23 -16.07 7.57
C ALA A 133 10.09 -17.09 7.79
N GLY A 134 9.23 -16.87 8.78
CA GLY A 134 8.14 -17.77 9.17
C GLY A 134 8.63 -18.99 9.96
N LYS A 135 9.87 -19.01 10.44
CA LYS A 135 10.38 -20.07 11.30
C LYS A 135 9.97 -19.78 12.73
N MET A 136 9.53 -20.83 13.43
CA MET A 136 9.19 -20.75 14.86
C MET A 136 10.44 -20.39 15.68
N ALA A 137 10.38 -19.24 16.34
CA ALA A 137 11.42 -18.72 17.22
C ALA A 137 11.21 -19.22 18.65
N ASP A 138 9.96 -19.20 19.13
CA ASP A 138 9.60 -19.64 20.48
C ASP A 138 8.12 -20.01 20.59
N THR A 139 7.75 -20.66 21.70
CA THR A 139 6.36 -20.91 22.10
C THR A 139 6.20 -20.67 23.60
N VAL A 140 5.31 -19.75 23.94
CA VAL A 140 4.98 -19.40 25.33
C VAL A 140 3.68 -20.10 25.71
N GLU A 141 3.76 -21.09 26.59
CA GLU A 141 2.60 -21.77 27.15
C GLU A 141 2.01 -20.95 28.30
N LEU A 142 0.75 -20.54 28.16
CA LEU A 142 0.03 -19.75 29.18
C LEU A 142 -0.94 -20.59 30.00
N GLY A 143 -1.47 -21.68 29.42
CA GLY A 143 -2.49 -22.49 30.06
C GLY A 143 -3.85 -21.78 30.06
N TYR A 144 -4.47 -21.61 31.22
CA TYR A 144 -5.75 -20.94 31.33
C TYR A 144 -5.61 -19.42 31.09
N ALA A 145 -6.49 -18.85 30.27
CA ALA A 145 -6.60 -17.41 30.06
C ALA A 145 -8.08 -16.98 30.10
N ALA A 146 -8.41 -15.97 30.91
CA ALA A 146 -9.76 -15.41 30.94
C ALA A 146 -10.10 -14.67 29.63
N SER A 147 -11.38 -14.38 29.39
CA SER A 147 -11.77 -13.48 28.30
C SER A 147 -11.29 -12.05 28.56
N GLY A 148 -11.12 -11.27 27.50
CA GLY A 148 -10.68 -9.87 27.58
C GLY A 148 -9.23 -9.66 27.15
N SER A 149 -8.68 -8.50 27.53
CA SER A 149 -7.37 -8.03 27.09
C SER A 149 -6.24 -8.62 27.93
N HIS A 150 -5.18 -9.04 27.25
CA HIS A 150 -3.94 -9.56 27.84
C HIS A 150 -2.73 -8.93 27.17
N ASP A 151 -1.69 -8.68 27.96
CA ASP A 151 -0.39 -8.24 27.45
C ASP A 151 0.44 -9.44 27.01
N LEU A 152 1.21 -9.28 25.93
CA LEU A 152 2.20 -10.26 25.53
C LEU A 152 3.40 -10.25 26.50
N THR A 153 3.82 -11.43 26.97
CA THR A 153 4.86 -11.58 28.00
C THR A 153 6.17 -12.19 27.50
N TRP A 154 6.35 -12.37 26.19
CA TRP A 154 7.57 -12.95 25.64
C TRP A 154 8.80 -12.06 25.89
N ASP A 155 9.94 -12.69 26.18
CA ASP A 155 11.18 -12.04 26.62
C ASP A 155 12.24 -11.91 25.52
N ALA A 156 11.86 -12.07 24.26
CA ALA A 156 12.77 -12.09 23.11
C ALA A 156 13.85 -13.18 23.19
N THR A 157 13.57 -14.32 23.84
CA THR A 157 14.48 -15.46 23.87
C THR A 157 13.93 -16.68 23.13
N THR A 158 14.84 -17.57 22.75
CA THR A 158 14.52 -18.90 22.23
C THR A 158 14.38 -19.89 23.39
N PRO A 159 13.81 -21.09 23.15
CA PRO A 159 13.74 -22.15 24.18
C PRO A 159 15.10 -22.57 24.77
N SER A 160 16.20 -22.25 24.07
CA SER A 160 17.58 -22.50 24.55
C SER A 160 18.13 -21.37 25.44
N GLY A 161 17.32 -20.34 25.73
CA GLY A 161 17.71 -19.16 26.52
C GLY A 161 18.59 -18.15 25.76
N THR A 162 18.73 -18.30 24.44
CA THR A 162 19.48 -17.35 23.61
C THR A 162 18.56 -16.23 23.15
N VAL A 163 18.99 -14.98 23.31
CA VAL A 163 18.27 -13.79 22.82
C VAL A 163 18.19 -13.84 21.29
N VAL A 164 16.99 -13.61 20.74
CA VAL A 164 16.78 -13.57 19.30
C VAL A 164 17.41 -12.31 18.69
N ALA A 165 17.65 -12.33 17.38
CA ALA A 165 18.17 -11.14 16.71
C ALA A 165 17.12 -10.02 16.67
N ASP A 166 17.59 -8.77 16.70
CA ASP A 166 16.73 -7.62 16.47
C ASP A 166 16.05 -7.72 15.10
N GLY A 167 14.76 -7.39 15.05
CA GLY A 167 13.97 -7.53 13.83
C GLY A 167 12.47 -7.61 14.07
N LEU A 168 11.76 -8.00 13.02
CA LEU A 168 10.32 -8.21 13.03
C LEU A 168 9.97 -9.66 13.34
N TYR A 169 9.01 -9.82 14.24
CA TYR A 169 8.45 -11.09 14.62
C TYR A 169 6.93 -11.03 14.53
N THR A 170 6.33 -12.18 14.28
CA THR A 170 4.88 -12.36 14.23
C THR A 170 4.48 -13.34 15.31
N TYR A 171 3.44 -13.03 16.07
CA TYR A 171 2.89 -13.97 17.05
C TYR A 171 1.51 -14.47 16.64
N ASN A 172 1.20 -15.69 17.06
CA ASN A 172 -0.09 -16.31 16.84
C ASN A 172 -0.58 -16.87 18.18
N VAL A 173 -1.73 -16.41 18.64
CA VAL A 173 -2.35 -16.89 19.87
C VAL A 173 -3.26 -18.04 19.50
N VAL A 174 -2.97 -19.22 20.06
CA VAL A 174 -3.83 -20.40 19.92
C VAL A 174 -4.54 -20.62 21.24
N ALA A 175 -5.83 -20.28 21.27
CA ALA A 175 -6.69 -20.37 22.43
C ALA A 175 -7.84 -21.37 22.19
N ILE A 176 -8.06 -22.27 23.15
CA ILE A 176 -9.10 -23.31 23.11
C ILE A 176 -9.93 -23.22 24.40
N ASN A 177 -11.25 -23.08 24.28
CA ASN A 177 -12.17 -23.02 25.41
C ASN A 177 -12.47 -24.41 26.01
N ALA A 178 -13.25 -24.45 27.09
CA ALA A 178 -13.63 -25.70 27.78
C ALA A 178 -14.42 -26.69 26.90
N LEU A 179 -15.02 -26.21 25.80
CA LEU A 179 -15.75 -27.02 24.83
C LEU A 179 -14.84 -27.58 23.71
N GLY A 180 -13.53 -27.30 23.76
CA GLY A 180 -12.58 -27.70 22.74
C GLY A 180 -12.64 -26.85 21.47
N GLN A 181 -13.31 -25.69 21.50
CA GLN A 181 -13.47 -24.80 20.36
C GLN A 181 -12.38 -23.72 20.36
N LYS A 182 -11.96 -23.30 19.16
CA LYS A 182 -11.03 -22.16 19.02
C LYS A 182 -11.72 -20.88 19.45
N VAL A 183 -11.02 -20.09 20.26
CA VAL A 183 -11.45 -18.75 20.67
C VAL A 183 -10.93 -17.73 19.67
N ASP A 184 -11.78 -16.79 19.26
CA ASP A 184 -11.39 -15.68 18.40
C ASP A 184 -10.45 -14.73 19.15
N VAL A 185 -9.41 -14.27 18.45
CA VAL A 185 -8.38 -13.40 18.99
C VAL A 185 -8.27 -12.13 18.14
N ASP A 186 -8.38 -10.98 18.79
CA ASP A 186 -8.06 -9.68 18.21
C ASP A 186 -6.66 -9.24 18.67
N TYR A 187 -5.84 -8.78 17.73
CA TYR A 187 -4.42 -8.47 17.95
C TYR A 187 -4.19 -6.96 17.92
N ARG A 188 -3.48 -6.45 18.92
CA ARG A 188 -3.20 -5.02 19.09
C ARG A 188 -1.71 -4.81 19.29
N SER A 189 -1.10 -4.00 18.44
CA SER A 189 0.30 -3.61 18.57
C SER A 189 0.38 -2.13 18.92
N THR A 190 1.13 -1.78 19.96
CA THR A 190 1.32 -0.40 20.42
C THR A 190 2.79 -0.05 20.35
N GLY A 191 3.10 1.15 19.86
CA GLY A 191 4.47 1.65 19.95
C GLY A 191 4.59 3.10 19.50
N THR A 192 5.80 3.62 19.59
CA THR A 192 6.08 5.01 19.22
C THR A 192 6.42 5.09 17.74
N VAL A 193 5.78 6.00 17.00
CA VAL A 193 6.14 6.25 15.60
C VAL A 193 7.50 6.93 15.55
N THR A 194 8.45 6.30 14.89
CA THR A 194 9.84 6.76 14.72
C THR A 194 10.12 7.27 13.31
N GLY A 195 9.30 6.89 12.33
CA GLY A 195 9.44 7.31 10.96
C GLY A 195 8.13 7.19 10.19
N VAL A 196 8.08 7.88 9.05
CA VAL A 196 6.98 7.78 8.08
C VAL A 196 7.61 7.54 6.72
N ASN A 197 7.10 6.53 6.02
CA ASN A 197 7.51 6.21 4.66
C ASN A 197 6.30 6.35 3.72
N PHE A 198 6.54 6.93 2.55
CA PHE A 198 5.52 7.19 1.54
C PHE A 198 5.82 6.34 0.32
N ASP A 199 5.17 5.18 0.22
CA ASP A 199 5.27 4.33 -0.97
C ASP A 199 4.08 4.62 -1.89
N GLY A 200 4.20 5.72 -2.65
CA GLY A 200 3.27 6.16 -3.69
C GLY A 200 1.81 6.32 -3.27
N ALA A 201 1.08 5.21 -3.21
CA ALA A 201 -0.35 5.16 -2.91
C ALA A 201 -0.69 4.87 -1.43
N THR A 202 0.26 4.32 -0.66
CA THR A 202 0.03 3.99 0.76
C THR A 202 1.09 4.62 1.64
N ALA A 203 0.66 5.28 2.70
CA ALA A 203 1.56 5.78 3.72
C ALA A 203 1.72 4.71 4.81
N GLN A 204 2.97 4.44 5.18
CA GLN A 204 3.33 3.53 6.26
C GLN A 204 4.07 4.31 7.33
N VAL A 205 3.81 3.97 8.60
CA VAL A 205 4.57 4.47 9.73
C VAL A 205 5.49 3.37 10.25
N THR A 206 6.70 3.74 10.64
CA THR A 206 7.62 2.84 11.32
C THR A 206 7.49 3.04 12.82
N VAL A 207 6.96 2.03 13.50
CA VAL A 207 6.75 1.98 14.94
C VAL A 207 7.93 1.28 15.61
N ASP A 208 8.41 1.83 16.72
CA ASP A 208 9.54 1.29 17.52
C ASP A 208 10.76 0.90 16.67
N LYS A 209 11.11 1.74 15.68
CA LYS A 209 12.25 1.61 14.76
C LYS A 209 12.22 0.43 13.77
N SER A 210 11.34 -0.54 13.95
CA SER A 210 11.39 -1.79 13.19
C SER A 210 10.05 -2.26 12.64
N ILE A 211 8.91 -1.78 13.16
CA ILE A 211 7.59 -2.29 12.80
C ILE A 211 6.93 -1.39 11.75
N PRO A 212 6.82 -1.82 10.47
CA PRO A 212 5.98 -1.12 9.52
C PRO A 212 4.52 -1.35 9.86
N MET A 213 3.77 -0.26 9.98
CA MET A 213 2.33 -0.27 10.20
C MET A 213 1.67 0.61 9.13
N ASN A 214 0.63 0.10 8.48
CA ASN A 214 -0.14 0.91 7.57
C ASN A 214 -0.92 1.96 8.38
N VAL A 215 -0.93 3.20 7.92
CA VAL A 215 -1.72 4.26 8.54
C VAL A 215 -3.20 3.90 8.63
N ALA A 216 -3.72 3.15 7.66
CA ALA A 216 -5.10 2.69 7.66
C ALA A 216 -5.43 1.70 8.81
N ASP A 217 -4.42 1.01 9.35
CA ASP A 217 -4.59 0.01 10.41
C ASP A 217 -4.43 0.62 11.82
N ILE A 218 -4.11 1.91 11.91
CA ILE A 218 -4.03 2.65 13.17
C ILE A 218 -5.44 2.84 13.72
N LEU A 219 -5.69 2.31 14.92
CA LEU A 219 -6.98 2.40 15.60
C LEU A 219 -7.04 3.60 16.55
N VAL A 220 -5.93 3.88 17.23
CA VAL A 220 -5.85 4.96 18.24
C VAL A 220 -4.50 5.64 18.17
N VAL A 221 -4.50 6.98 18.26
CA VAL A 221 -3.29 7.80 18.50
C VAL A 221 -3.40 8.37 19.91
N LYS A 222 -2.37 8.15 20.72
CA LYS A 222 -2.29 8.65 22.10
C LYS A 222 -1.44 9.92 22.20
#